data_AF-A0A510HLW1-F1
#
_entry.id   AF-A0A510HLW1-F1
#
_cell.length_a   1.000
_cell.length_b   1.000
_cell.length_c   1.000
_cell.angle_alpha   90.00
_cell.angle_beta   90.00
_cell.angle_gamma   90.00
#
_symmetry.space_group_name_H-M   'P 1'
#
loop_
_entity.id
_entity.type
_entity.pdbx_description
1 polymer ?
#
loop_
_entity_poly.entity_id
_entity_poly.type
_entity_poly.pdbx_seq_one_letter_code
_entity_poly.pdbx_strand_id
1 'polypeptide(L)'
;MAYSVMIWLTDPGPQAREEEALARSEAARETAPGAAAGVNEPPAFTRLVYGVYDDEAGAEEALATISDALQRNAPLRLRMRGNRSFLVPAGRVHYVVCDEVERPADRR
;
A
#
# COMPACT_ATOMS: atom_id res chain seq x y z
N MET A 1 15.96 7.90 -13.43
CA MET A 1 15.72 7.40 -12.06
C MET A 1 14.22 7.39 -11.87
N ALA A 2 13.68 6.33 -11.26
CA ALA A 2 12.23 6.20 -11.09
C ALA A 2 11.81 6.83 -9.76
N TYR A 3 10.52 7.08 -9.58
CA TYR A 3 9.96 7.64 -8.36
C TYR A 3 8.89 6.71 -7.80
N SER A 4 8.85 6.53 -6.49
CA SER A 4 7.86 5.69 -5.80
C SER A 4 7.00 6.55 -4.90
N VAL A 5 5.68 6.44 -5.05
CA VAL A 5 4.72 7.05 -4.12
C VAL A 5 4.23 5.98 -3.15
N MET A 6 4.49 6.20 -1.86
CA MET A 6 4.10 5.33 -0.76
C MET A 6 3.10 6.01 0.17
N ILE A 7 2.08 5.27 0.57
CA ILE A 7 1.07 5.71 1.53
C ILE A 7 1.36 5.03 2.86
N TRP A 8 1.52 5.83 3.91
CA TRP A 8 1.59 5.35 5.28
C TRP A 8 0.23 5.38 5.92
N LEU A 9 -0.18 4.25 6.50
CA LEU A 9 -1.48 4.13 7.15
C LEU A 9 -1.34 4.44 8.63
N THR A 10 -2.32 5.16 9.18
CA THR A 10 -2.43 5.39 10.63
C THR A 10 -2.60 4.04 11.33
N ASP A 11 -2.07 3.91 12.56
CA ASP A 11 -2.22 2.72 13.41
C ASP A 11 -3.70 2.27 13.35
N PRO A 12 -3.99 1.11 12.75
CA PRO A 12 -5.36 0.70 12.48
C PRO A 12 -6.13 0.35 13.77
N GLY A 13 -5.47 0.37 14.93
CA GLY A 13 -5.99 -0.12 16.20
C GLY A 13 -6.10 -1.65 16.22
N PRO A 14 -6.54 -2.24 17.35
CA PRO A 14 -6.72 -3.68 17.47
C PRO A 14 -7.70 -4.19 16.42
N GLN A 15 -7.28 -5.15 15.60
CA GLN A 15 -8.17 -5.71 14.58
C GLN A 15 -8.98 -6.87 15.15
N ALA A 16 -10.24 -6.97 14.74
CA ALA A 16 -11.06 -8.12 15.11
C ALA A 16 -10.36 -9.40 14.63
N ARG A 17 -10.13 -10.34 15.55
CA ARG A 17 -9.44 -11.62 15.30
C ARG A 17 -7.95 -11.47 14.94
N GLU A 18 -7.28 -10.44 15.45
CA GLU A 18 -5.86 -10.19 15.20
C GLU A 18 -4.96 -11.36 15.65
N GLU A 19 -5.16 -11.86 16.87
CA GLU A 19 -4.43 -13.03 17.40
C GLU A 19 -4.66 -14.30 16.54
N GLU A 20 -5.91 -14.55 16.13
CA GLU A 20 -6.26 -15.70 15.28
C GLU A 20 -5.68 -15.58 13.87
N ALA A 21 -5.53 -14.36 13.36
CA ALA A 21 -4.93 -14.12 12.06
C ALA A 21 -3.40 -14.20 12.10
N LEU A 22 -2.75 -13.74 13.18
CA LEU A 22 -1.33 -13.94 13.43
C LEU A 22 -0.99 -15.44 13.51
N ALA A 23 -1.74 -16.20 14.31
CA ALA A 23 -1.57 -17.65 14.43
C ALA A 23 -1.76 -18.38 13.10
N ARG A 24 -2.72 -17.95 12.27
CA ARG A 24 -2.94 -18.51 10.92
C ARG A 24 -1.84 -18.11 9.94
N SER A 25 -1.34 -16.88 9.98
CA SER A 25 -0.25 -16.41 9.11
C SER A 25 1.06 -17.15 9.40
N GLU A 26 1.37 -17.41 10.67
CA GLU A 26 2.53 -18.21 11.08
C GLU A 26 2.42 -19.66 10.59
N ALA A 27 1.25 -20.29 10.70
CA ALA A 27 1.00 -21.64 10.22
C ALA A 27 0.92 -21.76 8.69
N ALA A 28 0.41 -20.73 7.99
CA ALA A 28 0.21 -20.74 6.54
C ALA A 28 1.49 -20.41 5.73
N ARG A 29 2.52 -19.86 6.37
CA ARG A 29 3.79 -19.48 5.74
C ARG A 29 4.52 -20.66 5.07
N GLU A 30 4.27 -21.88 5.54
CA GLU A 30 4.83 -23.13 4.97
C GLU A 30 4.04 -23.68 3.76
N THR A 31 2.79 -23.27 3.54
CA THR A 31 1.89 -23.98 2.60
C THR A 31 1.12 -23.11 1.61
N ALA A 32 1.09 -21.78 1.75
CA ALA A 32 0.29 -20.90 0.89
C ALA A 32 1.10 -19.70 0.33
N PRO A 33 1.68 -19.80 -0.88
CA PRO A 33 2.38 -18.68 -1.49
C PRO A 33 1.37 -17.67 -2.05
N GLY A 34 1.39 -16.43 -1.53
CA GLY A 34 0.68 -15.29 -2.12
C GLY A 34 -0.64 -14.92 -1.45
N ALA A 35 -1.65 -14.58 -2.27
CA ALA A 35 -2.83 -13.78 -1.90
C ALA A 35 -3.71 -14.32 -0.74
N ALA A 36 -3.53 -15.56 -0.31
CA ALA A 36 -4.19 -16.13 0.86
C ALA A 36 -3.52 -15.75 2.20
N ALA A 37 -2.26 -15.30 2.19
CA ALA A 37 -1.43 -15.18 3.39
C ALA A 37 -1.12 -13.74 3.85
N GLY A 38 -1.72 -12.69 3.29
CA GLY A 38 -1.34 -11.35 3.73
C GLY A 38 -1.89 -10.16 2.96
N VAL A 39 -3.20 -10.12 2.68
CA VAL A 39 -3.81 -8.85 2.24
C VAL A 39 -4.84 -8.29 3.23
N ASN A 40 -5.43 -9.16 4.07
CA ASN A 40 -6.34 -8.79 5.14
C ASN A 40 -5.99 -9.45 6.49
N GLU A 41 -4.85 -10.16 6.59
CA GLU A 41 -4.42 -10.79 7.85
C GLU A 41 -3.27 -9.99 8.47
N PRO A 42 -3.36 -9.64 9.77
CA PRO A 42 -2.34 -8.92 10.49
C PRO A 42 -0.90 -9.46 10.32
N PRO A 43 0.10 -8.57 10.43
CA PRO A 43 -0.05 -7.14 10.68
C PRO A 43 -0.56 -6.42 9.42
N ALA A 44 -1.66 -5.67 9.55
CA ALA A 44 -2.21 -4.89 8.45
C ALA A 44 -1.13 -3.95 7.94
N PHE A 45 -0.99 -3.84 6.62
CA PHE A 45 0.09 -3.08 6.00
C PHE A 45 0.23 -1.69 6.64
N THR A 46 1.37 -1.43 7.28
CA THR A 46 1.70 -0.10 7.81
C THR A 46 2.02 0.89 6.68
N ARG A 47 2.39 0.36 5.51
CA ARG A 47 2.66 1.12 4.28
C ARG A 47 2.21 0.36 3.04
N LEU A 48 1.73 1.09 2.04
CA LEU A 48 1.33 0.56 0.73
C LEU A 48 1.99 1.36 -0.39
N VAL A 49 2.47 0.67 -1.43
CA VAL A 49 2.94 1.34 -2.66
C VAL A 49 1.73 1.73 -3.48
N TYR A 50 1.55 3.04 -3.70
CA TYR A 50 0.50 3.57 -4.55
C TYR A 50 0.83 3.40 -6.03
N GLY A 51 2.08 3.71 -6.39
CA GLY A 51 2.58 3.64 -7.76
C GLY A 51 4.08 3.84 -7.83
N VAL A 52 4.66 3.43 -8.95
CA VAL A 52 6.05 3.71 -9.34
C VAL A 52 6.00 4.38 -10.71
N TYR A 53 6.72 5.49 -10.85
CA TYR A 53 6.68 6.40 -11.99
C TYR A 53 8.07 6.51 -12.61
N ASP A 54 8.13 6.75 -13.92
CA ASP A 54 9.39 6.82 -14.66
C ASP A 54 10.15 8.14 -14.42
N ASP A 55 9.44 9.19 -14.03
CA ASP A 55 9.97 10.53 -13.78
C ASP A 55 9.24 11.21 -12.62
N GLU A 56 9.80 12.35 -12.20
CA GLU A 56 9.30 13.16 -11.09
C GLU A 56 7.91 13.75 -11.42
N ALA A 57 7.69 14.18 -12.66
CA ALA A 57 6.44 14.79 -13.09
C ALA A 57 5.25 13.82 -12.94
N GLY A 58 5.42 12.54 -13.31
CA GLY A 58 4.41 11.51 -13.12
C GLY A 58 4.12 11.23 -11.64
N ALA A 59 5.15 11.32 -10.79
CA ALA A 59 4.97 11.20 -9.35
C ALA A 59 4.24 12.42 -8.74
N GLU A 60 4.56 13.64 -9.19
CA GLU A 60 3.86 14.86 -8.79
C GLU A 60 2.38 14.86 -9.17
N GLU A 61 2.03 14.40 -10.38
CA GLU A 61 0.63 14.25 -10.81
C GLU A 61 -0.14 13.27 -9.89
N ALA A 62 0.52 12.18 -9.49
CA ALA A 62 -0.05 11.23 -8.54
C ALA A 62 -0.24 11.86 -7.16
N LEU A 63 0.72 12.63 -6.66
CA LEU A 63 0.60 13.35 -5.40
C LEU A 63 -0.55 14.36 -5.44
N ALA A 64 -0.70 15.10 -6.54
CA ALA A 64 -1.81 16.02 -6.74
C ALA A 64 -3.16 15.28 -6.69
N THR A 65 -3.27 14.16 -7.40
CA THR A 65 -4.48 13.30 -7.40
C THR A 65 -4.81 12.78 -6.00
N ILE A 66 -3.80 12.33 -5.25
CA ILE A 66 -3.97 11.85 -3.87
C ILE A 66 -4.42 12.99 -2.96
N SER A 67 -3.75 14.14 -3.03
CA SER A 67 -4.09 15.34 -2.25
C SER A 67 -5.55 15.74 -2.46
N ASP A 68 -5.97 15.81 -3.73
CA ASP A 68 -7.34 16.09 -4.13
C ASP A 68 -8.36 15.11 -3.54
N ALA A 69 -8.04 13.81 -3.56
CA ALA A 69 -8.91 12.79 -2.99
C ALA A 69 -9.02 12.92 -1.47
N LEU A 70 -7.89 13.12 -0.78
CA LEU A 70 -7.85 13.26 0.67
C LEU A 70 -8.57 14.53 1.15
N GLN A 71 -8.41 15.66 0.44
CA GLN A 71 -9.13 16.90 0.74
C GLN A 71 -10.64 16.75 0.63
N ARG A 72 -11.12 15.92 -0.31
CA ARG A 72 -12.54 15.57 -0.46
C ARG A 72 -13.00 14.45 0.46
N ASN A 73 -12.13 13.98 1.37
CA ASN A 73 -12.36 12.80 2.22
C ASN A 73 -12.76 11.54 1.41
N ALA A 74 -12.31 11.46 0.16
CA ALA A 74 -12.60 10.35 -0.73
C ALA A 74 -11.57 9.22 -0.50
N PRO A 75 -11.99 7.94 -0.62
CA PRO A 75 -11.06 6.83 -0.48
C PRO A 75 -10.04 6.80 -1.62
N LEU A 76 -8.79 6.47 -1.29
CA LEU A 76 -7.75 6.22 -2.28
C LEU A 76 -7.93 4.85 -2.91
N ARG A 77 -7.93 4.80 -4.24
CA ARG A 77 -8.00 3.55 -4.99
C ARG A 77 -6.59 3.11 -5.38
N LEU A 78 -6.16 1.95 -4.89
CA LEU A 78 -4.92 1.29 -5.28
C LEU A 78 -5.23 0.13 -6.22
N ARG A 79 -4.52 0.04 -7.34
CA ARG A 79 -4.57 -1.10 -8.24
C ARG A 79 -3.41 -2.04 -7.93
N MET A 80 -3.72 -3.25 -7.50
CA MET A 80 -2.73 -4.29 -7.24
C MET A 80 -2.62 -5.26 -8.41
N ARG A 81 -1.52 -6.01 -8.43
CA ARG A 81 -1.31 -7.10 -9.39
C ARG A 81 -2.48 -8.10 -9.37
N GLY A 82 -2.88 -8.54 -10.57
CA GLY A 82 -3.97 -9.50 -10.78
C GLY A 82 -5.37 -8.87 -10.78
N ASN A 83 -5.53 -7.65 -11.33
CA ASN A 83 -6.81 -6.92 -11.44
C ASN A 83 -7.52 -6.66 -10.10
N ARG A 84 -6.80 -6.68 -8.98
CA ARG A 84 -7.38 -6.38 -7.67
C ARG A 84 -7.34 -4.88 -7.41
N SER A 85 -8.43 -4.34 -6.87
CA SER A 85 -8.50 -2.93 -6.45
C SER A 85 -8.77 -2.85 -4.96
N PHE A 86 -8.00 -2.01 -4.27
CA PHE A 86 -8.16 -1.71 -2.86
C PHE A 86 -8.64 -0.27 -2.68
N LEU A 87 -9.55 -0.06 -1.74
CA LEU A 87 -9.98 1.26 -1.31
C LEU A 87 -9.46 1.52 0.10
N VAL A 88 -8.64 2.55 0.26
CA VAL A 88 -8.15 3.01 1.55
C VAL A 88 -8.94 4.26 1.96
N PRO A 89 -9.69 4.24 3.06
CA PRO A 89 -10.38 5.43 3.55
C PRO A 89 -9.41 6.58 3.82
N ALA A 90 -9.78 7.81 3.48
CA ALA A 90 -8.92 8.98 3.67
C ALA A 90 -8.45 9.15 5.12
N GLY A 91 -9.34 8.93 6.10
CA GLY A 91 -8.99 8.99 7.53
C GLY A 91 -8.00 7.92 8.02
N ARG A 92 -7.64 6.94 7.17
CA ARG A 92 -6.59 5.96 7.46
C ARG A 92 -5.24 6.31 6.86
N VAL A 93 -5.13 7.39 6.09
CA VAL A 93 -3.87 7.85 5.53
C VAL A 93 -3.22 8.81 6.52
N HIS A 94 -2.04 8.45 7.03
CA HIS A 94 -1.30 9.29 7.96
C HIS A 94 -0.45 10.32 7.22
N TYR A 95 0.40 9.85 6.31
CA TYR A 95 1.16 10.70 5.38
C TYR A 95 1.48 9.94 4.10
N VAL A 96 1.90 10.68 3.07
CA VAL A 96 2.28 10.15 1.76
C VAL A 96 3.70 10.60 1.47
N VAL A 97 4.54 9.69 0.99
CA VAL A 97 5.95 9.95 0.65
C VAL A 97 6.15 9.71 -0.83
N CYS A 98 6.86 10.62 -1.49
CA CYS A 98 7.45 10.40 -2.80
C CYS A 98 8.97 10.32 -2.63
N ASP A 99 9.58 9.27 -3.16
CA ASP A 99 11.01 9.03 -3.04
C ASP A 99 11.60 8.57 -4.38
N GLU A 100 12.84 8.95 -4.65
CA GLU A 100 13.59 8.48 -5.80
C GLU A 100 14.01 7.03 -5.55
N VAL A 101 13.79 6.15 -6.53
CA VAL A 101 14.06 4.71 -6.41
C VAL A 101 14.80 4.18 -7.63
N GLU A 102 15.70 3.24 -7.36
CA GLU A 102 16.33 2.41 -8.38
C GLU A 102 15.56 1.10 -8.52
N ARG A 103 15.00 0.82 -9.70
CA ARG A 103 14.28 -0.44 -9.91
C ARG A 103 15.28 -1.58 -10.06
N PRO A 104 14.91 -2.82 -9.67
CA PRO A 104 15.78 -3.99 -9.93
C PRO A 104 16.15 -4.18 -11.39
N ALA A 105 15.30 -3.74 -12.32
CA ALA A 105 15.58 -3.76 -13.77
C ALA A 105 16.57 -2.66 -14.21
N ASP A 106 16.75 -1.63 -13.38
CA ASP A 106 17.66 -0.52 -13.65
C ASP A 106 19.08 -0.81 -13.11
N ARG A 107 19.22 -1.80 -12.22
CA ARG A 107 20.52 -2.31 -11.76
C ARG A 107 21.20 -3.11 -12.88
N ARG A 108 22.36 -2.63 -13.33
CA ARG A 108 23.25 -3.32 -14.27
C ARG A 108 24.18 -4.29 -13.57
#